data_AF-A0A0S8GSP8-F1
#
_entry.id   AF-A0A0S8GSP8-F1
#
_cell.length_a   1.000
_cell.length_b   1.000
_cell.length_c   1.000
_cell.angle_alpha   90.00
_cell.angle_beta   90.00
_cell.angle_gamma   90.00
#
_symmetry.space_group_name_H-M   'P 1'
#
loop_
_entity.id
_entity.type
_entity.pdbx_description
1 polymer ?
#
loop_
_entity_poly.entity_id
_entity_poly.type
_entity_poly.pdbx_seq_one_letter_code
_entity_poly.pdbx_strand_id
1 'polypeptide(L)'
;MHALIFHRDRLRTLLLLSALVVLINVPWIVWLSGMKYGQRYEGFFNLKRIAQFTYQYFSQIGRYVFHPLLLLIIPVASCGNWLKNKSFFIDLRRDRVFWSRLSLVLLFLISNLAALAVASPAPFFRYLAPLIPLLIILTAWLVDASSRINKVLAWALIAALLVTGSMKDFLYEITHDYDGPLEGIVKYLNEHGNHDDLAAITYGDMPLKFYTDMKIIGGLTGEDLAPARQAKWVILRQNLVCEKDRQVGLYLVQNLPLNSSDYYERITLDYPDIIYENREDPAQHHFRTVLDAGRVVIYRKIN
;
A
#
# COMPACT_ATOMS: atom_id res chain seq x y z
N MET A 1 -25.60 12.08 6.35
CA MET A 1 -25.51 13.42 5.69
C MET A 1 -26.27 13.47 4.36
N HIS A 2 -25.95 12.64 3.37
CA HIS A 2 -26.63 12.67 2.06
C HIS A 2 -28.18 12.56 2.15
N ALA A 3 -28.70 11.60 2.93
CA ALA A 3 -30.15 11.45 3.14
C ALA A 3 -30.80 12.67 3.82
N LEU A 4 -30.10 13.36 4.73
CA LEU A 4 -30.62 14.59 5.37
C LEU A 4 -30.84 15.73 4.37
N ILE A 5 -29.99 15.78 3.33
CA ILE A 5 -29.98 16.84 2.32
C ILE A 5 -30.97 16.50 1.19
N PHE A 6 -30.99 15.27 0.70
CA PHE A 6 -31.71 14.91 -0.53
C PHE A 6 -32.90 13.95 -0.33
N HIS A 7 -32.92 13.13 0.72
CA HIS A 7 -33.87 12.02 0.92
C HIS A 7 -34.36 11.92 2.36
N ARG A 8 -34.96 13.01 2.88
CA ARG A 8 -35.42 13.11 4.28
C ARG A 8 -36.46 12.05 4.64
N ASP A 9 -37.27 11.65 3.66
CA ASP A 9 -38.23 10.56 3.74
C ASP A 9 -37.59 9.22 4.14
N ARG A 10 -36.32 8.99 3.77
CA ARG A 10 -35.58 7.76 4.06
C ARG A 10 -34.75 7.82 5.34
N LEU A 11 -34.74 8.96 6.03
CA LEU A 11 -33.85 9.19 7.17
C LEU A 11 -34.10 8.18 8.30
N ARG A 12 -35.37 7.90 8.63
CA ARG A 12 -35.73 6.96 9.69
C ARG A 12 -35.20 5.56 9.40
N THR A 13 -35.42 5.06 8.19
CA THR A 13 -34.91 3.75 7.74
C THR A 13 -33.39 3.71 7.81
N LEU A 14 -32.71 4.76 7.36
CA LEU A 14 -31.25 4.84 7.38
C LEU A 14 -30.69 4.85 8.81
N LEU A 15 -31.33 5.57 9.73
CA LEU A 15 -30.95 5.58 11.15
C LEU A 15 -31.13 4.20 11.79
N LEU A 16 -32.23 3.51 11.50
CA LEU A 16 -32.47 2.14 11.98
C LEU A 16 -31.41 1.16 11.44
N LEU A 17 -31.09 1.23 10.15
CA LEU A 17 -30.06 0.40 9.54
C LEU A 17 -28.66 0.70 10.11
N SER A 18 -28.34 1.98 10.31
CA SER A 18 -27.06 2.37 10.92
C SER A 18 -26.97 1.90 12.38
N ALA A 19 -28.05 2.00 13.15
CA ALA A 19 -28.11 1.47 14.51
C ALA A 19 -27.92 -0.06 14.52
N LEU A 20 -28.58 -0.77 13.61
CA LEU A 20 -28.42 -2.22 13.47
C LEU A 20 -26.98 -2.62 13.12
N VAL A 21 -26.34 -1.90 12.19
CA VAL A 21 -24.92 -2.13 11.86
C VAL A 21 -24.04 -1.90 13.08
N VAL A 22 -24.24 -0.82 13.83
CA VAL A 22 -23.49 -0.57 15.08
C VAL A 22 -23.70 -1.71 16.06
N LEU A 23 -24.95 -2.14 16.29
CA LEU A 23 -25.29 -3.24 17.20
C LEU A 23 -24.59 -4.55 16.81
N ILE A 24 -24.59 -4.91 15.53
CA ILE A 24 -23.90 -6.10 15.01
C ILE A 24 -22.38 -6.00 15.24
N ASN A 25 -21.83 -4.79 15.20
CA ASN A 25 -20.40 -4.56 15.41
C ASN A 25 -20.00 -4.36 16.88
N VAL A 26 -20.94 -4.34 17.84
CA VAL A 26 -20.64 -4.15 19.27
C VAL A 26 -19.60 -5.15 19.80
N PRO A 27 -19.69 -6.47 19.52
CA PRO A 27 -18.68 -7.41 20.03
C PRO A 27 -17.26 -7.07 19.57
N TRP A 28 -17.11 -6.64 18.32
CA TRP A 28 -15.83 -6.22 17.76
C TRP A 28 -15.34 -4.91 18.37
N ILE A 29 -16.23 -3.94 18.58
CA ILE A 29 -15.91 -2.67 19.24
C ILE A 29 -15.41 -2.93 20.67
N VAL A 30 -16.09 -3.80 21.43
CA VAL A 30 -15.69 -4.17 22.79
C VAL A 30 -14.33 -4.85 22.78
N TRP A 31 -14.13 -5.84 21.90
CA TRP A 31 -12.86 -6.55 21.77
C TRP A 31 -11.70 -5.62 21.38
N LEU A 32 -11.90 -4.76 20.38
CA LEU A 32 -10.89 -3.77 19.95
C LEU A 32 -10.57 -2.76 21.05
N SER A 33 -11.58 -2.34 21.82
CA SER A 33 -11.40 -1.41 22.94
C SER A 33 -10.62 -2.02 24.10
N GLY A 34 -10.63 -3.36 24.24
CA GLY A 34 -9.80 -4.10 25.18
C GLY A 34 -8.33 -4.19 24.77
N MET A 35 -7.99 -3.91 23.50
CA MET A 35 -6.61 -3.91 23.06
C MET A 35 -5.88 -2.64 23.48
N LYS A 36 -4.59 -2.79 23.83
CA LYS A 36 -3.68 -1.68 24.10
C LYS A 36 -3.21 -0.95 22.82
N TYR A 37 -4.13 -0.68 21.90
CA TYR A 37 -3.83 -0.04 20.61
C TYR A 37 -3.24 1.37 20.79
N GLY A 38 -3.75 2.14 21.76
CA GLY A 38 -3.25 3.47 22.08
C GLY A 38 -1.82 3.49 22.64
N GLN A 39 -1.36 2.40 23.26
CA GLN A 39 0.03 2.26 23.73
C GLN A 39 1.01 1.96 22.59
N ARG A 40 0.52 1.41 21.47
CA ARG A 40 1.34 1.05 20.30
C ARG A 40 1.35 2.12 19.22
N TYR A 41 0.32 2.97 19.18
CA TYR A 41 0.17 4.04 18.20
C TYR A 41 -0.33 5.32 18.88
N GLU A 42 0.62 6.10 19.41
CA GLU A 42 0.30 7.33 20.14
C GLU A 42 -0.35 8.39 19.24
N GLY A 43 -1.24 9.20 19.82
CA GLY A 43 -1.73 10.43 19.20
C GLY A 43 -2.77 10.27 18.08
N PHE A 44 -3.65 9.26 18.10
CA PHE A 44 -4.73 9.10 17.10
C PHE A 44 -5.55 10.38 16.88
N PHE A 45 -5.88 11.09 17.97
CA PHE A 45 -6.66 12.33 17.92
C PHE A 45 -5.79 13.60 17.87
N ASN A 46 -4.49 13.47 17.58
CA ASN A 46 -3.61 14.60 17.42
C ASN A 46 -3.89 15.30 16.08
N LEU A 47 -4.31 16.56 16.13
CA LEU A 47 -4.67 17.34 14.94
C LEU A 47 -3.53 17.45 13.92
N LYS A 48 -2.27 17.54 14.37
CA LYS A 48 -1.09 17.56 13.50
C LYS A 48 -0.92 16.24 12.76
N ARG A 49 -1.10 15.10 13.44
CA ARG A 49 -1.06 13.76 12.82
C ARG A 49 -2.20 13.60 11.82
N ILE A 50 -3.42 13.99 12.18
CA ILE A 50 -4.60 13.94 11.29
C ILE A 50 -4.35 14.78 10.02
N ALA A 51 -3.83 16.00 10.16
CA ALA A 51 -3.50 16.86 9.02
C ALA A 51 -2.40 16.23 8.14
N GLN A 52 -1.36 15.67 8.74
CA GLN A 52 -0.29 14.97 8.02
C GLN A 52 -0.83 13.75 7.25
N PHE A 53 -1.65 12.91 7.88
CA PHE A 53 -2.23 11.73 7.23
C PHE A 53 -3.18 12.12 6.11
N THR A 54 -3.98 13.17 6.34
CA THR A 54 -4.83 13.77 5.31
C THR A 54 -4.01 14.16 4.08
N TYR A 55 -2.92 14.93 4.29
CA TYR A 55 -2.01 15.31 3.21
C TYR A 55 -1.40 14.09 2.50
N GLN A 56 -0.95 13.09 3.25
CA GLN A 56 -0.35 11.88 2.67
C GLN A 56 -1.35 11.08 1.83
N TYR A 57 -2.60 10.93 2.28
CA TYR A 57 -3.63 10.26 1.49
C TYR A 57 -4.01 11.05 0.24
N PHE A 58 -4.16 12.37 0.33
CA PHE A 58 -4.39 13.21 -0.86
C PHE A 58 -3.24 13.13 -1.86
N SER A 59 -2.00 13.13 -1.38
CA SER A 59 -0.80 12.97 -2.20
C SER A 59 -0.80 11.60 -2.90
N GLN A 60 -1.08 10.52 -2.17
CA GLN A 60 -1.18 9.17 -2.72
C GLN A 60 -2.32 9.03 -3.75
N ILE A 61 -3.50 9.58 -3.48
CA ILE A 61 -4.61 9.63 -4.45
C ILE A 61 -4.17 10.38 -5.70
N GLY A 62 -3.62 11.58 -5.54
CA GLY A 62 -3.18 12.41 -6.66
C GLY A 62 -2.10 11.76 -7.52
N ARG A 63 -1.18 11.04 -6.88
CA ARG A 63 -0.04 10.43 -7.55
C ARG A 63 -0.38 9.09 -8.21
N TYR A 64 -1.20 8.26 -7.57
CA TYR A 64 -1.36 6.86 -7.96
C TYR A 64 -2.76 6.46 -8.44
N VAL A 65 -3.80 7.28 -8.20
CA VAL A 65 -5.20 6.87 -8.49
C VAL A 65 -5.95 7.89 -9.34
N PHE A 66 -5.93 9.17 -8.95
CA PHE A 66 -6.72 10.23 -9.56
C PHE A 66 -5.81 11.41 -9.94
N HIS A 67 -5.47 11.49 -11.23
CA HIS A 67 -4.49 12.46 -11.71
C HIS A 67 -5.01 13.91 -11.60
N PRO A 68 -4.30 14.87 -10.95
CA PRO A 68 -4.77 16.23 -10.73
C PRO A 68 -5.12 17.00 -12.01
N LEU A 69 -4.50 16.66 -13.15
CA LEU A 69 -4.85 17.23 -14.46
C LEU A 69 -6.33 17.08 -14.81
N LEU A 70 -7.01 16.05 -14.29
CA LEU A 70 -8.45 15.85 -14.49
C LEU A 70 -9.27 17.03 -13.93
N LEU A 71 -8.78 17.72 -12.90
CA LEU A 71 -9.46 18.89 -12.36
C LEU A 71 -9.44 20.09 -13.31
N LEU A 72 -8.49 20.14 -14.25
CA LEU A 72 -8.42 21.20 -15.28
C LEU A 72 -9.57 21.11 -16.30
N ILE A 73 -10.24 19.97 -16.40
CA ILE A 73 -11.40 19.79 -17.28
C ILE A 73 -12.52 20.76 -16.87
N ILE A 74 -12.69 21.02 -15.57
CA ILE A 74 -13.74 21.91 -15.05
C ILE A 74 -13.56 23.36 -15.56
N PRO A 75 -12.42 24.04 -15.36
CA PRO A 75 -12.22 25.38 -15.88
C PRO A 75 -12.15 25.41 -17.42
N VAL A 76 -11.57 24.40 -18.08
CA VAL A 76 -11.54 24.32 -19.55
C VAL A 76 -12.96 24.23 -20.13
N ALA A 77 -13.81 23.39 -19.53
CA ALA A 77 -15.22 23.27 -19.90
C ALA A 77 -15.99 24.57 -19.67
N SER A 78 -15.74 25.21 -18.53
CA SER A 78 -16.37 26.49 -18.17
C SER A 78 -15.98 27.59 -19.15
N CYS A 79 -14.71 27.68 -19.52
CA CYS A 79 -14.20 28.63 -20.52
C CYS A 79 -14.77 28.34 -21.92
N GLY A 80 -14.78 27.09 -22.36
CA GLY A 80 -15.36 26.69 -23.65
C GLY A 80 -16.86 26.99 -23.75
N ASN A 81 -17.61 26.77 -22.67
CA ASN A 81 -19.02 27.13 -22.60
C ASN A 81 -19.22 28.65 -22.59
N TRP A 82 -18.36 29.40 -21.90
CA TRP A 82 -18.39 30.86 -21.92
C TRP A 82 -18.11 31.43 -23.32
N LEU A 83 -17.15 30.87 -24.04
CA LEU A 83 -16.86 31.31 -25.41
C LEU A 83 -18.03 31.07 -26.37
N LYS A 84 -18.75 29.94 -26.22
CA LYS A 84 -19.89 29.59 -27.09
C LYS A 84 -21.20 30.28 -26.70
N ASN A 85 -21.53 30.27 -25.42
CA ASN A 85 -22.85 30.62 -24.90
C ASN A 85 -22.83 31.88 -24.01
N LYS A 86 -21.67 32.53 -23.83
CA LYS A 86 -21.47 33.66 -22.89
C LYS A 86 -21.87 33.37 -21.44
N SER A 87 -22.07 32.10 -21.08
CA SER A 87 -22.34 31.64 -19.73
C SER A 87 -21.12 30.92 -19.16
N PHE A 88 -20.65 31.38 -18.00
CA PHE A 88 -19.48 30.81 -17.33
C PHE A 88 -19.75 29.43 -16.72
N PHE A 89 -21.00 29.19 -16.32
CA PHE A 89 -21.41 27.92 -15.75
C PHE A 89 -22.15 27.11 -16.81
N ILE A 90 -21.71 25.88 -17.03
CA ILE A 90 -22.60 24.83 -17.53
C ILE A 90 -23.83 24.88 -16.61
N ASP A 91 -25.06 24.81 -17.15
CA ASP A 91 -26.31 24.91 -16.38
C ASP A 91 -26.56 23.67 -15.47
N LEU A 92 -25.49 23.19 -14.83
CA LEU A 92 -25.45 22.16 -13.80
C LEU A 92 -26.28 22.57 -12.59
N ARG A 93 -26.47 23.88 -12.33
CA ARG A 93 -27.21 24.39 -11.16
C ARG A 93 -28.67 23.93 -11.12
N ARG A 94 -29.28 23.54 -12.25
CA ARG A 94 -30.70 23.17 -12.32
C ARG A 94 -31.00 21.68 -12.19
N ASP A 95 -30.00 20.80 -12.31
CA ASP A 95 -30.23 19.36 -12.19
C ASP A 95 -30.04 18.88 -10.74
N ARG A 96 -31.13 18.90 -9.97
CA ARG A 96 -31.16 18.39 -8.59
C ARG A 96 -30.76 16.91 -8.50
N VAL A 97 -31.04 16.12 -9.53
CA VAL A 97 -30.70 14.69 -9.57
C VAL A 97 -29.19 14.53 -9.71
N PHE A 98 -28.57 15.34 -10.57
CA PHE A 98 -27.12 15.39 -10.74
C PHE A 98 -26.40 15.71 -9.42
N TRP A 99 -26.76 16.81 -8.75
CA TRP A 99 -26.13 17.20 -7.49
C TRP A 99 -26.37 16.19 -6.38
N SER A 100 -27.53 15.54 -6.36
CA SER A 100 -27.80 14.45 -5.43
C SER A 100 -26.77 13.32 -5.64
N ARG A 101 -26.64 12.79 -6.86
CA ARG A 101 -25.71 11.69 -7.18
C ARG A 101 -24.25 12.06 -6.90
N LEU A 102 -23.81 13.24 -7.34
CA LEU A 102 -22.44 13.70 -7.11
C LEU A 102 -22.15 13.89 -5.62
N SER A 103 -23.09 14.46 -4.86
CA SER A 103 -22.90 14.66 -3.42
C SER A 103 -22.73 13.35 -2.66
N LEU A 104 -23.40 12.27 -3.10
CA LEU A 104 -23.24 10.96 -2.46
C LEU A 104 -21.80 10.47 -2.60
N VAL A 105 -21.23 10.55 -3.81
CA VAL A 105 -19.84 10.15 -4.08
C VAL A 105 -18.86 11.01 -3.31
N LEU A 106 -19.03 12.35 -3.36
CA LEU A 106 -18.13 13.27 -2.66
C LEU A 106 -18.19 13.09 -1.14
N LEU A 107 -19.39 12.97 -0.57
CA LEU A 107 -19.55 12.74 0.87
C LEU A 107 -18.95 11.41 1.28
N PHE A 108 -19.08 10.36 0.47
CA PHE A 108 -18.45 9.08 0.74
C PHE A 108 -16.92 9.19 0.75
N LEU A 109 -16.33 9.81 -0.28
CA LEU A 109 -14.88 10.01 -0.36
C LEU A 109 -14.35 10.84 0.82
N ILE A 110 -14.98 11.98 1.10
CA ILE A 110 -14.55 12.89 2.18
C ILE A 110 -14.69 12.22 3.55
N SER A 111 -15.83 11.57 3.82
CA SER A 111 -16.04 10.93 5.13
C SER A 111 -15.10 9.76 5.37
N ASN A 112 -14.83 8.93 4.35
CA ASN A 112 -13.86 7.85 4.49
C ASN A 112 -12.43 8.39 4.65
N LEU A 113 -12.03 9.40 3.87
CA LEU A 113 -10.70 10.01 4.04
C LEU A 113 -10.52 10.62 5.44
N ALA A 114 -11.55 11.30 5.95
CA ALA A 114 -11.54 11.82 7.31
C ALA A 114 -11.43 10.68 8.34
N ALA A 115 -12.21 9.60 8.17
CA ALA A 115 -12.14 8.44 9.05
C ALA A 115 -10.75 7.78 9.02
N LEU A 116 -10.14 7.60 7.85
CA LEU A 116 -8.80 7.06 7.68
C LEU A 116 -7.73 7.97 8.30
N ALA A 117 -7.85 9.29 8.13
CA ALA A 117 -6.90 10.24 8.70
C ALA A 117 -6.91 10.21 10.25
N VAL A 118 -8.07 9.95 10.85
CA VAL A 118 -8.24 9.85 12.31
C VAL A 118 -7.88 8.47 12.84
N ALA A 119 -8.33 7.40 12.18
CA ALA A 119 -8.32 6.05 12.75
C ALA A 119 -7.17 5.17 12.25
N SER A 120 -6.51 5.49 11.14
CA SER A 120 -5.45 4.63 10.63
C SER A 120 -4.21 4.69 11.52
N PRO A 121 -3.54 3.56 11.79
CA PRO A 121 -2.28 3.56 12.54
C PRO A 121 -1.11 4.17 11.74
N ALA A 122 -1.21 4.14 10.41
CA ALA A 122 -0.22 4.65 9.46
C ALA A 122 -0.91 5.03 8.13
N PRO A 123 -0.32 5.88 7.29
CA PRO A 123 -0.91 6.34 6.04
C PRO A 123 -0.67 5.35 4.88
N PHE A 124 -0.91 4.05 5.08
CA PHE A 124 -0.62 3.05 4.04
C PHE A 124 -1.57 3.14 2.84
N PHE A 125 -1.05 2.90 1.64
CA PHE A 125 -1.82 2.97 0.40
C PHE A 125 -3.03 2.03 0.39
N ARG A 126 -2.87 0.81 0.91
CA ARG A 126 -3.94 -0.20 0.99
C ARG A 126 -5.22 0.28 1.69
N TYR A 127 -5.12 1.28 2.57
CA TYR A 127 -6.30 1.84 3.23
C TYR A 127 -7.19 2.65 2.27
N LEU A 128 -6.66 3.06 1.12
CA LEU A 128 -7.42 3.73 0.06
C LEU A 128 -8.21 2.77 -0.83
N ALA A 129 -8.02 1.45 -0.70
CA ALA A 129 -8.66 0.46 -1.58
C ALA A 129 -10.19 0.65 -1.76
N PRO A 130 -10.98 0.96 -0.70
CA PRO A 130 -12.42 1.20 -0.87
C PRO A 130 -12.76 2.45 -1.70
N LEU A 131 -11.83 3.40 -1.83
CA LEU A 131 -12.03 4.65 -2.56
C LEU A 131 -11.66 4.54 -4.04
N ILE A 132 -10.78 3.60 -4.39
CA ILE A 132 -10.25 3.43 -5.74
C ILE A 132 -11.36 3.29 -6.79
N PRO A 133 -12.37 2.40 -6.64
CA PRO A 133 -13.43 2.26 -7.65
C PRO A 133 -14.20 3.55 -7.91
N LEU A 134 -14.49 4.32 -6.85
CA LEU A 134 -15.21 5.59 -6.97
C LEU A 134 -14.36 6.66 -7.65
N LEU A 135 -13.06 6.70 -7.35
CA LEU A 135 -12.13 7.60 -8.02
C LEU A 135 -11.98 7.25 -9.51
N ILE A 136 -11.97 5.97 -9.87
CA ILE A 136 -11.96 5.51 -11.27
C ILE A 136 -13.26 5.94 -11.97
N ILE A 137 -14.42 5.77 -11.34
CA ILE A 137 -15.71 6.21 -11.91
C ILE A 137 -15.71 7.74 -12.11
N LEU A 138 -15.18 8.52 -11.16
CA LEU A 138 -15.03 9.96 -11.31
C LEU A 138 -14.09 10.31 -12.47
N THR A 139 -12.96 9.62 -12.61
CA THR A 139 -12.05 9.79 -13.75
C THR A 139 -12.77 9.53 -15.07
N ALA A 140 -13.46 8.39 -15.20
CA ALA A 140 -14.20 8.03 -16.40
C ALA A 140 -15.29 9.05 -16.73
N TRP A 141 -16.01 9.54 -15.71
CA TRP A 141 -17.02 10.57 -15.88
C TRP A 141 -16.43 11.91 -16.35
N LEU A 142 -15.28 12.31 -15.82
CA LEU A 142 -14.58 13.53 -16.26
C LEU A 142 -14.04 13.40 -17.69
N VAL A 143 -13.54 12.22 -18.07
CA VAL A 143 -13.15 11.92 -19.44
C VAL A 143 -14.36 11.97 -20.39
N ASP A 144 -15.49 11.35 -20.01
CA ASP A 144 -16.75 11.44 -20.79
C ASP A 144 -17.19 12.90 -20.96
N ALA A 145 -17.20 13.67 -19.86
CA ALA A 145 -17.52 15.09 -19.88
C ALA A 145 -16.61 15.87 -20.84
N SER A 146 -15.31 15.57 -20.87
CA SER A 146 -14.37 16.19 -21.81
C SER A 146 -14.69 15.86 -23.28
N SER A 147 -15.16 14.64 -23.56
CA SER A 147 -15.51 14.21 -24.92
C SER A 147 -16.70 14.97 -25.50
N ARG A 148 -17.65 15.35 -24.63
CA ARG A 148 -18.81 16.20 -24.99
C ARG A 148 -18.41 17.63 -25.35
N ILE A 149 -17.25 18.09 -24.87
CA ILE A 149 -16.68 19.40 -25.21
C ILE A 149 -15.92 19.29 -26.52
N ASN A 150 -14.98 18.36 -26.60
CA ASN A 150 -14.14 18.08 -27.76
C ASN A 150 -13.58 16.64 -27.70
N LYS A 151 -13.87 15.83 -28.71
CA LYS A 151 -13.36 14.44 -28.80
C LYS A 151 -11.83 14.36 -28.82
N VAL A 152 -11.16 15.33 -29.47
CA VAL A 152 -9.69 15.39 -29.52
C VAL A 152 -9.12 15.63 -28.12
N LEU A 153 -9.76 16.49 -27.32
CA LEU A 153 -9.36 16.74 -25.93
C LEU A 153 -9.49 15.47 -25.08
N ALA A 154 -10.58 14.72 -25.24
CA ALA A 154 -10.76 13.45 -24.51
C ALA A 154 -9.72 12.40 -24.90
N TRP A 155 -9.43 12.24 -26.19
CA TRP A 155 -8.38 11.34 -26.64
C TRP A 155 -6.99 11.77 -26.18
N ALA A 156 -6.69 13.07 -26.23
CA ALA A 156 -5.43 13.61 -25.71
C ALA A 156 -5.30 13.36 -24.20
N LEU A 157 -6.39 13.49 -23.44
CA LEU A 157 -6.40 13.20 -22.01
C LEU A 157 -6.20 11.71 -21.72
N ILE A 158 -6.88 10.81 -22.45
CA ILE A 158 -6.67 9.36 -22.33
C ILE A 158 -5.21 9.02 -22.62
N ALA A 159 -4.67 9.54 -23.73
CA ALA A 159 -3.27 9.34 -24.09
C ALA A 159 -2.33 9.87 -23.00
N ALA A 160 -2.59 11.06 -22.46
CA ALA A 160 -1.81 11.61 -21.36
C ALA A 160 -1.83 10.70 -20.12
N LEU A 161 -3.00 10.22 -19.70
CA LEU A 161 -3.13 9.30 -18.56
C LEU A 161 -2.38 7.98 -18.78
N LEU A 162 -2.41 7.44 -20.01
CA LEU A 162 -1.68 6.21 -20.35
C LEU A 162 -0.16 6.41 -20.37
N VAL A 163 0.30 7.56 -20.85
CA VAL A 163 1.74 7.89 -20.97
C VAL A 163 2.34 8.30 -19.62
N THR A 164 1.60 9.04 -18.79
CA THR A 164 2.06 9.48 -17.47
C THR A 164 1.84 8.45 -16.37
N GLY A 165 0.92 7.50 -16.60
CA GLY A 165 0.69 6.37 -15.70
C GLY A 165 1.73 5.26 -15.84
N SER A 166 1.62 4.26 -14.97
CA SER A 166 2.54 3.12 -14.91
C SER A 166 2.20 1.97 -15.87
N MET A 167 1.30 2.18 -16.84
CA MET A 167 0.82 1.08 -17.71
C MET A 167 1.96 0.43 -18.50
N LYS A 168 2.91 1.21 -19.02
CA LYS A 168 4.08 0.68 -19.74
C LYS A 168 4.98 -0.18 -18.85
N ASP A 169 5.09 0.20 -17.57
CA ASP A 169 5.94 -0.48 -16.61
C ASP A 169 5.26 -1.76 -16.11
N PHE A 170 3.95 -1.73 -15.91
CA PHE A 170 3.14 -2.91 -15.65
C PHE A 170 3.17 -3.91 -16.82
N LEU A 171 3.09 -3.44 -18.06
CA LEU A 171 3.23 -4.31 -19.24
C LEU A 171 4.61 -4.99 -19.31
N TYR A 172 5.66 -4.27 -18.90
CA TYR A 172 6.99 -4.86 -18.79
C TYR A 172 7.02 -5.95 -17.71
N GLU A 173 6.50 -5.66 -16.52
CA GLU A 173 6.48 -6.59 -15.38
C GLU A 173 5.75 -7.90 -15.71
N ILE A 174 4.58 -7.86 -16.37
CA ILE A 174 3.86 -9.09 -16.70
C ILE A 174 4.50 -9.91 -17.84
N THR A 175 5.54 -9.38 -18.48
CA THR A 175 6.25 -10.03 -19.60
C THR A 175 7.71 -10.39 -19.28
N HIS A 176 8.22 -10.00 -18.12
CA HIS A 176 9.59 -10.23 -17.69
C HIS A 176 9.60 -10.75 -16.26
N ASP A 177 10.59 -11.56 -15.95
CA ASP A 177 10.76 -12.02 -14.57
C ASP A 177 11.25 -10.87 -13.66
N TYR A 178 10.97 -10.99 -12.37
CA TYR A 178 11.44 -10.07 -11.35
C TYR A 178 12.26 -10.81 -10.32
N ASP A 179 13.57 -10.55 -10.28
CA ASP A 179 14.47 -11.21 -9.34
C ASP A 179 14.49 -10.48 -7.99
N GLY A 180 13.83 -11.12 -7.03
CA GLY A 180 13.68 -10.64 -5.67
C GLY A 180 14.73 -11.10 -4.66
N PRO A 181 14.94 -10.37 -3.54
CA PRO A 181 15.80 -10.87 -2.48
C PRO A 181 15.35 -12.21 -1.91
N LEU A 182 14.04 -12.40 -1.69
CA LEU A 182 13.53 -13.61 -1.05
C LEU A 182 13.51 -14.77 -2.03
N GLU A 183 13.23 -14.51 -3.31
CA GLU A 183 13.36 -15.51 -4.36
C GLU A 183 14.76 -16.09 -4.43
N GLY A 184 15.79 -15.23 -4.46
CA GLY A 184 17.18 -15.67 -4.45
C GLY A 184 17.54 -16.52 -3.23
N ILE A 185 17.08 -16.12 -2.04
CA ILE A 185 17.31 -16.86 -0.80
C ILE A 185 16.62 -18.23 -0.86
N VAL A 186 15.34 -18.27 -1.21
CA VAL A 186 14.54 -19.50 -1.28
C VAL A 186 15.15 -20.47 -2.30
N LYS A 187 15.47 -19.99 -3.49
CA LYS A 187 16.09 -20.80 -4.54
C LYS A 187 17.42 -21.40 -4.06
N TYR A 188 18.28 -20.58 -3.49
CA TYR A 188 19.57 -21.03 -2.99
C TYR A 188 19.43 -22.06 -1.87
N LEU A 189 18.54 -21.82 -0.91
CA LEU A 189 18.29 -22.72 0.22
C LEU A 189 17.67 -24.05 -0.21
N ASN A 190 16.75 -24.05 -1.18
CA ASN A 190 16.16 -25.28 -1.71
C ASN A 190 17.17 -26.11 -2.53
N GLU A 191 18.14 -25.46 -3.19
CA GLU A 191 19.19 -26.14 -3.95
C GLU A 191 20.31 -26.72 -3.06
N HIS A 192 20.61 -26.09 -1.91
CA HIS A 192 21.79 -26.41 -1.10
C HIS A 192 21.50 -26.85 0.33
N GLY A 193 20.30 -26.60 0.84
CA GLY A 193 19.83 -26.94 2.18
C GLY A 193 19.12 -28.29 2.24
N ASN A 194 19.00 -28.82 3.45
CA ASN A 194 18.18 -29.99 3.77
C ASN A 194 16.98 -29.58 4.62
N HIS A 195 15.87 -30.33 4.56
CA HIS A 195 14.68 -30.07 5.39
C HIS A 195 14.95 -30.04 6.90
N ASP A 196 15.95 -30.81 7.37
CA ASP A 196 16.37 -30.82 8.78
C ASP A 196 17.26 -29.62 9.16
N ASP A 197 17.74 -28.84 8.19
CA ASP A 197 18.57 -27.68 8.45
C ASP A 197 17.75 -26.55 9.10
N LEU A 198 18.41 -25.82 10.00
CA LEU A 198 17.89 -24.61 10.60
C LEU A 198 18.48 -23.37 9.90
N ALA A 199 17.61 -22.45 9.48
CA ALA A 199 17.99 -21.14 8.97
C ALA A 199 17.52 -20.01 9.91
N ALA A 200 18.41 -19.06 10.18
CA ALA A 200 18.11 -17.84 10.92
C ALA A 200 18.14 -16.63 9.98
N ILE A 201 17.12 -15.78 10.03
CA ILE A 201 17.02 -14.60 9.15
C ILE A 201 16.56 -13.36 9.92
N THR A 202 17.03 -12.17 9.52
CA THR A 202 16.61 -10.90 10.13
C THR A 202 15.22 -10.43 9.65
N TYR A 203 14.92 -10.57 8.35
CA TYR A 203 13.64 -10.23 7.74
C TYR A 203 13.30 -11.13 6.54
N GLY A 204 12.02 -11.47 6.38
CA GLY A 204 11.54 -12.37 5.32
C GLY A 204 11.36 -13.82 5.75
N ASP A 205 11.24 -14.07 7.07
CA ASP A 205 11.07 -15.41 7.63
C ASP A 205 9.80 -16.11 7.13
N MET A 206 8.69 -15.38 6.98
CA MET A 206 7.40 -15.97 6.57
C MET A 206 7.45 -16.60 5.16
N PRO A 207 7.94 -15.92 4.10
CA PRO A 207 8.12 -16.57 2.81
C PRO A 207 9.09 -17.76 2.84
N LEU A 208 10.18 -17.68 3.59
CA LEU A 208 11.09 -18.82 3.73
C LEU A 208 10.39 -20.03 4.39
N LYS A 209 9.59 -19.81 5.45
CA LYS A 209 8.79 -20.87 6.10
C LYS A 209 7.79 -21.52 5.15
N PHE A 210 7.34 -20.78 4.15
CA PHE A 210 6.32 -21.25 3.21
C PHE A 210 6.92 -21.95 1.99
N TYR A 211 8.04 -21.45 1.46
CA TYR A 211 8.65 -21.92 0.21
C TYR A 211 9.86 -22.83 0.39
N THR A 212 10.27 -23.10 1.63
CA THR A 212 11.31 -24.07 1.95
C THR A 212 10.77 -25.09 2.95
N ASP A 213 11.28 -26.32 2.89
CA ASP A 213 10.94 -27.36 3.87
C ASP A 213 11.81 -27.28 5.14
N MET A 214 12.55 -26.19 5.31
CA MET A 214 13.50 -25.99 6.39
C MET A 214 12.84 -25.41 7.63
N LYS A 215 13.47 -25.60 8.80
CA LYS A 215 13.10 -24.85 9.99
C LYS A 215 13.67 -23.44 9.90
N ILE A 216 12.80 -22.44 9.97
CA ILE A 216 13.18 -21.02 9.91
C ILE A 216 12.90 -20.35 11.25
N ILE A 217 13.84 -19.55 11.74
CA ILE A 217 13.69 -18.73 12.95
C ILE A 217 14.13 -17.28 12.68
N GLY A 218 13.61 -16.37 13.50
CA GLY A 218 13.94 -14.95 13.42
C GLY A 218 12.83 -14.14 12.74
N GLY A 219 13.22 -13.14 11.95
CA GLY A 219 12.26 -12.26 11.29
C GLY A 219 11.44 -11.43 12.27
N LEU A 220 10.17 -11.21 11.92
CA LEU A 220 9.25 -10.39 12.72
C LEU A 220 8.19 -11.20 13.48
N THR A 221 8.31 -12.52 13.50
CA THR A 221 7.37 -13.43 14.17
C THR A 221 7.49 -13.43 15.69
N GLY A 222 8.64 -12.99 16.24
CA GLY A 222 8.84 -12.84 17.68
C GLY A 222 9.13 -14.15 18.41
N GLU A 223 9.63 -15.16 17.68
CA GLU A 223 10.06 -16.44 18.21
C GLU A 223 11.34 -16.31 19.07
N ASP A 224 11.63 -17.33 19.87
CA ASP A 224 12.90 -17.43 20.60
C ASP A 224 14.07 -17.58 19.60
N LEU A 225 15.08 -16.71 19.74
CA LEU A 225 16.26 -16.69 18.89
C LEU A 225 17.39 -17.62 19.39
N ALA A 226 17.28 -18.17 20.61
CA ALA A 226 18.30 -19.07 21.16
C ALA A 226 18.71 -20.24 20.23
N PRO A 227 17.79 -20.86 19.47
CA PRO A 227 18.15 -21.91 18.52
C PRO A 227 19.05 -21.44 17.37
N ALA A 228 19.20 -20.13 17.11
CA ALA A 228 20.04 -19.60 16.03
C ALA A 228 21.52 -19.99 16.14
N ARG A 229 21.99 -20.35 17.33
CA ARG A 229 23.35 -20.91 17.53
C ARG A 229 23.59 -22.22 16.79
N GLN A 230 22.52 -22.94 16.48
CA GLN A 230 22.53 -24.20 15.73
C GLN A 230 22.20 -23.98 14.26
N ALA A 231 21.89 -22.75 13.82
CA ALA A 231 21.54 -22.48 12.44
C ALA A 231 22.72 -22.80 11.53
N LYS A 232 22.46 -23.62 10.52
CA LYS A 232 23.43 -23.88 9.44
C LYS A 232 23.46 -22.73 8.46
N TRP A 233 22.35 -22.00 8.34
CA TRP A 233 22.20 -20.88 7.42
C TRP A 233 21.83 -19.63 8.20
N VAL A 234 22.58 -18.55 8.01
CA VAL A 234 22.29 -17.26 8.63
C VAL A 234 22.21 -16.21 7.54
N ILE A 235 21.04 -15.58 7.39
CA ILE A 235 20.78 -14.56 6.39
C ILE A 235 20.62 -13.21 7.10
N LEU A 236 21.59 -12.32 6.90
CA LEU A 236 21.54 -10.95 7.39
C LEU A 236 21.13 -10.03 6.24
N ARG A 237 19.88 -9.54 6.28
CA ARG A 237 19.40 -8.54 5.33
C ARG A 237 20.07 -7.21 5.61
N GLN A 238 20.59 -6.55 4.59
CA GLN A 238 21.26 -5.25 4.71
C GLN A 238 20.27 -4.14 5.07
N ASN A 239 19.04 -4.26 4.58
CA ASN A 239 18.01 -3.27 4.74
C ASN A 239 17.08 -3.61 5.90
N LEU A 240 16.99 -2.69 6.87
CA LEU A 240 16.15 -2.85 8.05
C LEU A 240 14.74 -2.32 7.80
N VAL A 241 13.73 -3.13 8.10
CA VAL A 241 12.31 -2.73 7.98
C VAL A 241 11.82 -1.96 9.19
N CYS A 242 12.24 -2.38 10.39
CA CYS A 242 11.82 -1.77 11.64
C CYS A 242 12.79 -2.06 12.78
N GLU A 243 12.51 -1.48 13.96
CA GLU A 243 13.34 -1.68 15.15
C GLU A 243 13.46 -3.15 15.57
N LYS A 244 12.40 -3.94 15.42
CA LYS A 244 12.44 -5.37 15.78
C LYS A 244 13.42 -6.15 14.91
N ASP A 245 13.41 -5.89 13.60
CA ASP A 245 14.35 -6.46 12.63
C ASP A 245 15.80 -6.14 13.02
N ARG A 246 16.05 -4.87 13.40
CA ARG A 246 17.35 -4.44 13.93
C ARG A 246 17.80 -5.25 15.15
N GLN A 247 16.89 -5.50 16.10
CA GLN A 247 17.21 -6.27 17.30
C GLN A 247 17.53 -7.73 16.99
N VAL A 248 16.85 -8.36 16.02
CA VAL A 248 17.20 -9.70 15.54
C VAL A 248 18.60 -9.71 14.93
N GLY A 249 18.90 -8.75 14.04
CA GLY A 249 20.23 -8.62 13.43
C GLY A 249 21.33 -8.46 14.47
N LEU A 250 21.14 -7.59 15.46
CA LEU A 250 22.09 -7.39 16.56
C LEU A 250 22.29 -8.68 17.36
N TYR A 251 21.21 -9.40 17.68
CA TYR A 251 21.29 -10.67 18.39
C TYR A 251 22.14 -11.69 17.62
N LEU A 252 21.88 -11.86 16.32
CA LEU A 252 22.60 -12.82 15.48
C LEU A 252 24.10 -12.47 15.40
N VAL A 253 24.43 -11.20 15.15
CA VAL A 253 25.83 -10.75 15.08
C VAL A 253 26.56 -10.90 16.42
N GLN A 254 25.88 -10.68 17.55
CA GLN A 254 26.49 -10.79 18.88
C GLN A 254 26.67 -12.24 19.35
N ASN A 255 25.80 -13.15 18.91
CA ASN A 255 25.76 -14.53 19.41
C ASN A 255 26.39 -15.55 18.46
N LEU A 256 26.73 -15.17 17.23
CA LEU A 256 27.28 -16.05 16.21
C LEU A 256 28.62 -15.52 15.69
N PRO A 257 29.65 -16.37 15.49
CA PRO A 257 30.96 -15.97 14.98
C PRO A 257 30.96 -15.72 13.46
N LEU A 258 30.05 -14.88 12.95
CA LEU A 258 29.83 -14.66 11.49
C LEU A 258 31.04 -14.03 10.78
N ASN A 259 31.91 -13.36 11.52
CA ASN A 259 33.15 -12.77 10.98
C ASN A 259 34.32 -13.76 10.94
N SER A 260 34.16 -14.97 11.49
CA SER A 260 35.20 -16.00 11.46
C SER A 260 34.96 -16.95 10.30
N SER A 261 35.87 -16.90 9.32
CA SER A 261 35.90 -17.82 8.19
C SER A 261 36.13 -19.28 8.58
N ASP A 262 36.48 -19.56 9.84
CA ASP A 262 36.62 -20.91 10.37
C ASP A 262 35.27 -21.53 10.74
N TYR A 263 34.24 -20.70 10.98
CA TYR A 263 32.90 -21.15 11.39
C TYR A 263 31.84 -20.91 10.33
N TYR A 264 31.96 -19.85 9.54
CA TYR A 264 30.99 -19.49 8.51
C TYR A 264 31.67 -19.09 7.20
N GLU A 265 31.16 -19.65 6.11
CA GLU A 265 31.44 -19.21 4.76
C GLU A 265 30.43 -18.16 4.33
N ARG A 266 30.93 -17.03 3.80
CA ARG A 266 30.09 -15.95 3.28
C ARG A 266 29.80 -16.18 1.79
N ILE A 267 28.55 -16.48 1.47
CA ILE A 267 28.04 -16.63 0.10
C ILE A 267 27.32 -15.33 -0.30
N THR A 268 27.66 -14.79 -1.47
CA THR A 268 26.96 -13.65 -2.07
C THR A 268 26.12 -14.15 -3.23
N LEU A 269 24.81 -13.90 -3.17
CA LEU A 269 23.89 -14.28 -4.24
C LEU A 269 23.82 -13.19 -5.30
N ASP A 270 23.61 -13.55 -6.56
CA ASP A 270 23.34 -12.58 -7.63
C ASP A 270 21.87 -12.09 -7.61
N TYR A 271 21.40 -11.71 -6.43
CA TYR A 271 20.05 -11.19 -6.19
C TYR A 271 20.14 -9.90 -5.39
N PRO A 272 19.31 -8.89 -5.71
CA PRO A 272 19.34 -7.62 -5.00
C PRO A 272 18.78 -7.76 -3.60
N ASP A 273 19.51 -7.25 -2.61
CA ASP A 273 19.03 -7.08 -1.25
C ASP A 273 18.36 -5.72 -1.12
N ILE A 274 17.09 -5.65 -1.50
CA ILE A 274 16.19 -4.49 -1.29
C ILE A 274 15.25 -4.74 -0.10
N ILE A 275 14.70 -3.69 0.51
CA ILE A 275 13.92 -3.81 1.77
C ILE A 275 12.80 -4.86 1.69
N TYR A 276 12.05 -4.84 0.60
CA TYR A 276 10.90 -5.72 0.38
C TYR A 276 11.12 -6.56 -0.86
N GLU A 277 10.35 -7.63 -0.99
CA GLU A 277 10.15 -8.32 -2.27
C GLU A 277 9.38 -7.40 -3.25
N ASN A 278 8.95 -7.91 -4.41
CA ASN A 278 8.01 -7.20 -5.29
C ASN A 278 6.69 -6.86 -4.56
N ARG A 279 6.64 -5.66 -3.96
CA ARG A 279 5.58 -5.21 -3.07
C ARG A 279 4.51 -4.44 -3.83
N GLU A 280 3.25 -4.62 -3.45
CA GLU A 280 2.08 -4.00 -4.08
C GLU A 280 1.87 -2.51 -3.77
N ASP A 281 2.63 -1.93 -2.83
CA ASP A 281 2.53 -0.50 -2.49
C ASP A 281 3.17 0.35 -3.62
N PRO A 282 2.41 1.21 -4.33
CA PRO A 282 2.93 1.93 -5.50
C PRO A 282 4.14 2.82 -5.22
N ALA A 283 4.36 3.24 -3.96
CA ALA A 283 5.54 4.04 -3.59
C ALA A 283 6.81 3.20 -3.40
N GLN A 284 6.66 1.89 -3.23
CA GLN A 284 7.74 0.92 -2.95
C GLN A 284 7.82 -0.19 -4.00
N HIS A 285 6.89 -0.19 -4.95
CA HIS A 285 6.81 -1.17 -6.02
C HIS A 285 7.89 -0.91 -7.07
N HIS A 286 8.56 -1.97 -7.47
CA HIS A 286 9.58 -1.94 -8.52
C HIS A 286 9.12 -2.82 -9.67
N PHE A 287 8.82 -2.21 -10.82
CA PHE A 287 8.39 -2.93 -12.01
C PHE A 287 9.50 -3.76 -12.69
N ARG A 288 10.75 -3.63 -12.24
CA ARG A 288 11.94 -4.28 -12.82
C ARG A 288 12.90 -4.68 -11.71
N THR A 289 13.63 -5.76 -11.92
CA THR A 289 14.74 -6.17 -11.04
C THR A 289 15.66 -4.98 -10.77
N VAL A 290 15.92 -4.73 -9.49
CA VAL A 290 16.79 -3.64 -9.05
C VAL A 290 18.24 -4.10 -9.19
N LEU A 291 19.05 -3.43 -10.02
CA LEU A 291 20.41 -3.88 -10.33
C LEU A 291 21.50 -3.16 -9.52
N ASP A 292 21.18 -1.98 -8.99
CA ASP A 292 22.08 -1.06 -8.27
C ASP A 292 22.03 -1.24 -6.75
N ALA A 293 21.25 -2.20 -6.25
CA ALA A 293 21.21 -2.56 -4.83
C ALA A 293 22.42 -3.41 -4.42
N GLY A 294 22.70 -3.42 -3.11
CA GLY A 294 23.59 -4.40 -2.50
C GLY A 294 23.08 -5.82 -2.77
N ARG A 295 23.95 -6.82 -2.67
CA ARG A 295 23.60 -8.21 -2.95
C ARG A 295 23.27 -8.99 -1.69
N VAL A 296 22.34 -9.95 -1.80
CA VAL A 296 21.98 -10.80 -0.67
C VAL A 296 23.19 -11.61 -0.22
N VAL A 297 23.36 -11.69 1.10
CA VAL A 297 24.46 -12.44 1.74
C VAL A 297 23.88 -13.54 2.62
N ILE A 298 24.37 -14.76 2.39
CA ILE A 298 24.07 -15.92 3.22
C ILE A 298 25.37 -16.39 3.87
N TYR A 299 25.34 -16.62 5.17
CA TYR A 299 26.42 -17.27 5.89
C TYR A 299 26.07 -18.74 6.08
N ARG A 300 26.90 -19.63 5.53
CA ARG A 300 26.78 -21.08 5.70
C ARG A 300 27.76 -21.54 6.77
N LYS A 301 27.27 -22.26 7.77
CA LYS A 301 28.12 -22.85 8.80
C LYS A 301 29.02 -23.91 8.16
N ILE A 302 30.32 -23.76 8.36
CA ILE A 302 31.34 -24.76 8.02
C ILE A 302 31.40 -25.70 9.22
N ASN A 303 31.25 -27.00 8.97
CA ASN A 303 31.29 -28.01 10.03
C ASN A 303 32.58 -27.91 10.86
#